data_AF-A0A2T2MZU9-F1
#
_entry.id   AF-A0A2T2MZU9-F1
#
_cell.length_a   1.000
_cell.length_b   1.000
_cell.length_c   1.000
_cell.angle_alpha   90.00
_cell.angle_beta   90.00
_cell.angle_gamma   90.00
#
_symmetry.space_group_name_H-M   'P 1'
#
loop_
_entity.id
_entity.type
_entity.pdbx_description
1 polymer ?
#
loop_
_entity_poly.entity_id
_entity_poly.type
_entity_poly.pdbx_seq_one_letter_code
_entity_poly.pdbx_strand_id
1 'polypeptide(L)'
;PGMPDPAPRPRGYRRRFTFDDDRLLVDLKEKNHLTWKQIADFLPGRSSSSLKVRYCTKLKTKATVWTDEMVQKLRNAMQDYENNRWRIISAKVGNGFSSFTCRDKALEI
;
A
#
# COMPACT_ATOMS: atom_id res chain seq x y z
N PRO A 1 30.53 -32.52 37.96
CA PRO A 1 29.06 -32.68 37.74
C PRO A 1 28.49 -31.48 36.95
N GLY A 2 28.29 -31.67 35.64
CA GLY A 2 27.73 -30.66 34.74
C GLY A 2 26.21 -30.78 34.63
N MET A 3 25.52 -29.65 34.56
CA MET A 3 24.07 -29.58 34.32
C MET A 3 23.69 -30.34 33.03
N PRO A 4 22.56 -31.06 33.00
CA PRO A 4 22.09 -31.73 31.80
C PRO A 4 21.69 -30.71 30.72
N ASP A 5 21.87 -31.10 29.45
CA ASP A 5 21.53 -30.27 28.30
C ASP A 5 20.06 -29.84 28.32
N PRO A 6 19.75 -28.58 27.93
CA PRO A 6 18.39 -28.08 27.94
C PRO A 6 17.52 -28.86 26.95
N ALA A 7 16.34 -29.25 27.41
CA ALA A 7 15.40 -30.07 26.64
C ALA A 7 15.16 -29.50 25.22
N PRO A 8 15.11 -30.36 24.18
CA PRO A 8 14.86 -29.92 22.83
C PRO A 8 13.49 -29.24 22.75
N ARG A 9 13.49 -27.95 22.37
CA ARG A 9 12.25 -27.19 22.21
C ARG A 9 11.29 -27.94 21.28
N PRO A 10 10.03 -28.18 21.67
CA PRO A 10 9.08 -28.85 20.81
C PRO A 10 8.93 -28.03 19.54
N ARG A 11 9.35 -28.60 18.41
CA ARG A 11 9.08 -28.04 17.08
C ARG A 11 7.63 -28.32 16.74
N GLY A 12 6.72 -27.68 17.47
CA GLY A 12 5.33 -27.61 17.07
C GLY A 12 5.29 -27.06 15.65
N TYR A 13 4.64 -27.79 14.76
CA TYR A 13 4.45 -27.44 13.35
C TYR A 13 3.87 -26.02 13.29
N ARG A 14 4.72 -24.99 13.16
CA ARG A 14 4.26 -23.62 13.05
C ARG A 14 3.56 -23.52 11.70
N ARG A 15 2.22 -23.49 11.70
CA ARG A 15 1.44 -23.20 10.49
C ARG A 15 2.06 -21.98 9.82
N ARG A 16 2.34 -22.04 8.52
CA ARG A 16 2.81 -20.86 7.77
C ARG A 16 1.62 -19.96 7.48
N PHE A 17 1.84 -18.65 7.42
CA PHE A 17 0.82 -17.72 6.98
C PHE A 17 0.53 -17.97 5.50
N THR A 18 -0.74 -18.21 5.18
CA THR A 18 -1.23 -18.34 3.82
C THR A 18 -1.59 -16.97 3.25
N PHE A 19 -1.84 -16.91 1.94
CA PHE A 19 -2.33 -15.69 1.30
C PHE A 19 -3.68 -15.26 1.87
N ASP A 20 -4.58 -16.22 2.12
CA ASP A 20 -5.88 -15.96 2.73
C ASP A 20 -5.76 -15.46 4.18
N ASP A 21 -4.84 -16.03 4.98
CA ASP A 21 -4.54 -15.52 6.33
C ASP A 21 -4.10 -14.05 6.28
N ASP A 22 -3.21 -13.71 5.35
CA ASP A 22 -2.67 -12.36 5.18
C ASP A 22 -3.77 -11.38 4.72
N ARG A 23 -4.62 -11.79 3.78
CA ARG A 23 -5.74 -10.99 3.30
C ARG A 23 -6.72 -10.71 4.43
N LEU A 24 -7.11 -11.73 5.18
CA LEU A 24 -8.03 -11.60 6.32
C LEU A 24 -7.41 -10.72 7.42
N LEU A 25 -6.12 -10.88 7.71
CA LEU A 25 -5.40 -10.07 8.69
C LEU A 25 -5.40 -8.57 8.32
N VAL A 26 -5.18 -8.23 7.05
CA VAL A 26 -5.23 -6.83 6.58
C VAL A 26 -6.66 -6.30 6.65
N ASP A 27 -7.65 -7.05 6.18
CA ASP A 27 -9.05 -6.64 6.15
C ASP A 27 -9.57 -6.30 7.56
N LEU A 28 -9.38 -7.23 8.50
CA LEU A 28 -9.80 -7.04 9.89
C LEU A 28 -9.07 -5.89 10.59
N LYS A 29 -7.80 -5.64 10.23
CA LYS A 29 -6.99 -4.60 10.87
C LYS A 29 -7.26 -3.20 10.33
N GLU A 30 -7.45 -3.08 9.02
CA GLU A 30 -7.53 -1.81 8.29
C GLU A 30 -8.96 -1.37 8.02
N LYS A 31 -9.88 -2.31 7.73
CA LYS A 31 -11.28 -1.97 7.42
C LYS A 31 -12.18 -2.05 8.65
N ASN A 32 -12.03 -3.09 9.45
CA ASN A 32 -12.85 -3.29 10.65
C ASN A 32 -12.22 -2.66 11.90
N HIS A 33 -11.00 -2.13 11.78
CA HIS A 33 -10.25 -1.48 12.85
C HIS A 33 -10.13 -2.32 14.15
N LEU A 34 -10.10 -3.64 14.03
CA LEU A 34 -10.05 -4.53 15.18
C LEU A 34 -8.69 -4.50 15.89
N THR A 35 -8.70 -4.79 17.19
CA THR A 35 -7.49 -5.01 17.97
C THR A 35 -6.86 -6.36 17.62
N TRP A 36 -5.54 -6.50 17.80
CA TRP A 36 -4.84 -7.77 17.55
C TRP A 36 -5.40 -8.95 18.34
N LYS A 37 -5.99 -8.68 19.51
CA LYS A 37 -6.65 -9.69 20.34
C LYS A 37 -7.92 -10.20 19.67
N GLN A 38 -8.78 -9.28 19.22
CA GLN A 38 -10.00 -9.63 18.48
C GLN A 38 -9.68 -10.34 17.16
N ILE A 39 -8.65 -9.92 16.43
CA ILE A 39 -8.25 -10.56 15.17
C ILE A 39 -7.80 -12.02 15.41
N ALA A 40 -7.19 -12.32 16.56
CA ALA A 40 -6.77 -13.68 16.90
C ALA A 40 -7.95 -14.65 17.01
N ASP A 41 -9.15 -14.16 17.32
CA ASP A 41 -10.37 -14.97 17.37
C ASP A 41 -10.80 -15.46 15.96
N PHE A 42 -10.39 -14.75 14.89
CA PHE A 42 -10.68 -15.11 13.49
C PHE A 42 -9.58 -15.95 12.82
N LEU A 43 -8.40 -16.07 13.44
CA LEU A 43 -7.24 -16.77 12.90
C LEU A 43 -6.80 -17.87 13.87
N PRO A 44 -7.50 -19.03 13.90
CA PRO A 44 -7.26 -20.07 14.90
C PRO A 44 -5.82 -20.60 14.83
N GLY A 45 -5.19 -20.73 15.99
CA GLY A 45 -3.79 -21.12 16.11
C GLY A 45 -2.78 -19.99 15.85
N ARG A 46 -3.24 -18.73 15.73
CA ARG A 46 -2.39 -17.53 15.74
C ARG A 46 -2.55 -16.78 17.05
N SER A 47 -1.43 -16.35 17.62
CA SER A 47 -1.45 -15.39 18.73
C SER A 47 -1.49 -13.96 18.20
N SER A 48 -2.12 -13.06 18.95
CA SER A 48 -2.13 -11.62 18.69
C SER A 48 -0.72 -11.05 18.43
N SER A 49 0.29 -11.52 19.17
CA SER A 49 1.69 -11.18 18.99
C SER A 49 2.24 -11.63 17.62
N SER A 50 1.92 -12.86 17.19
CA SER A 50 2.33 -13.36 15.87
C SER A 50 1.67 -12.58 14.74
N LEU A 51 0.40 -12.18 14.90
CA LEU A 51 -0.34 -11.39 13.94
C LEU A 51 0.25 -9.99 13.78
N LYS A 52 0.54 -9.31 14.90
CA LYS A 52 1.20 -7.99 14.89
C LYS A 52 2.55 -8.04 14.17
N VAL A 53 3.38 -9.04 14.46
CA VAL A 53 4.69 -9.20 13.80
C VAL A 53 4.52 -9.45 12.30
N ARG A 54 3.62 -10.37 11.91
CA ARG A 54 3.34 -10.65 10.49
C ARG A 54 2.90 -9.37 9.77
N TYR A 55 1.95 -8.65 10.34
CA TYR A 55 1.42 -7.44 9.76
C TYR A 55 2.50 -6.36 9.61
N CYS A 56 3.23 -6.03 10.67
CA CYS A 56 4.25 -4.97 10.62
C CYS A 56 5.43 -5.29 9.70
N THR A 57 5.82 -6.58 9.56
CA THR A 57 7.02 -6.96 8.80
C THR A 57 6.75 -7.33 7.35
N LYS A 58 5.52 -7.78 7.00
CA LYS A 58 5.21 -8.32 5.67
C LYS A 58 3.99 -7.68 4.99
N LEU A 59 3.07 -7.07 5.73
CA LEU A 59 1.78 -6.64 5.18
C LEU A 59 1.60 -5.12 5.17
N LYS A 60 2.06 -4.41 6.22
CA LYS A 60 1.92 -2.95 6.35
C LYS A 60 2.57 -2.20 5.17
N THR A 61 3.62 -2.75 4.57
CA THR A 61 4.31 -2.15 3.42
C THR A 61 3.53 -2.22 2.11
N LYS A 62 2.54 -3.12 1.98
CA LYS A 62 1.65 -3.16 0.80
C LYS A 62 0.42 -2.27 0.97
N ALA A 63 0.23 -1.68 2.15
CA ALA A 63 -0.92 -0.88 2.51
C ALA A 63 -0.60 0.62 2.46
N THR A 64 0.09 1.10 1.41
CA THR A 64 -0.17 2.47 0.95
C THR A 64 -1.56 2.47 0.34
N VAL A 65 -2.56 2.46 1.21
CA VAL A 65 -3.96 2.63 0.82
C VAL A 65 -4.03 4.04 0.25
N TRP A 66 -4.21 4.12 -1.06
CA TRP A 66 -4.53 5.38 -1.72
C TRP A 66 -5.87 5.85 -1.19
N THR A 67 -5.84 6.84 -0.29
CA THR A 67 -7.05 7.49 0.16
C THR A 67 -7.64 8.32 -0.97
N ASP A 68 -8.95 8.59 -0.92
CA ASP A 68 -9.59 9.47 -1.90
C ASP A 68 -8.88 10.83 -1.99
N GLU A 69 -8.42 11.37 -0.85
CA GLU A 69 -7.60 12.59 -0.80
C GLU A 69 -6.26 12.44 -1.55
N MET A 70 -5.54 11.32 -1.38
CA MET A 70 -4.29 11.06 -2.09
C MET A 70 -4.51 10.89 -3.60
N VAL A 71 -5.61 10.23 -3.97
CA VAL A 71 -6.02 10.11 -5.38
C VAL A 71 -6.39 11.47 -5.94
N GLN A 72 -7.07 12.32 -5.19
CA GLN A 72 -7.42 13.66 -5.63
C GLN A 72 -6.17 14.54 -5.80
N LYS A 73 -5.21 14.46 -4.87
CA LYS A 73 -3.90 15.13 -5.00
C LYS A 73 -3.15 14.65 -6.23
N LEU A 74 -3.17 13.34 -6.52
CA LEU A 74 -2.58 12.77 -7.72
C LEU A 74 -3.25 13.32 -9.00
N ARG A 75 -4.58 13.33 -9.05
CA ARG A 75 -5.34 13.88 -10.19
C ARG A 75 -4.99 15.35 -10.44
N ASN A 76 -4.97 16.16 -9.38
CA ASN A 76 -4.60 17.57 -9.48
C ASN A 76 -3.18 17.74 -10.01
N ALA A 77 -2.21 16.99 -9.48
CA ALA A 77 -0.82 17.05 -9.94
C ALA A 77 -0.66 16.66 -11.42
N MET A 78 -1.40 15.65 -11.89
CA MET A 78 -1.42 15.26 -13.31
C MET A 78 -2.00 16.37 -14.19
N GLN A 79 -3.09 17.01 -13.76
CA GLN A 79 -3.71 18.11 -14.50
C GLN A 79 -2.81 19.36 -14.55
N ASP A 80 -2.18 19.71 -13.43
CA ASP A 80 -1.20 20.80 -13.37
C ASP A 80 -0.02 20.56 -14.31
N TYR A 81 0.51 19.33 -14.32
CA TYR A 81 1.58 18.95 -15.24
C TYR A 81 1.17 19.16 -16.71
N GLU A 82 0.00 18.66 -17.11
CA GLU A 82 -0.51 18.84 -18.48
C GLU A 82 -0.67 20.33 -18.83
N ASN A 83 -1.25 21.12 -17.93
CA ASN A 83 -1.42 22.55 -18.16
C ASN A 83 -0.08 23.29 -18.32
N ASN A 84 0.88 22.97 -17.44
CA ASN A 84 2.22 23.56 -17.49
C ASN A 84 2.99 23.11 -18.72
N ARG A 85 2.85 21.84 -19.13
CA ARG A 85 3.43 21.30 -20.36
C ARG A 85 3.01 22.13 -21.56
N TRP A 86 1.71 22.36 -21.76
CA TRP A 86 1.22 23.10 -22.92
C TRP A 86 1.55 24.59 -22.87
N ARG A 87 1.65 25.18 -21.67
CA ARG A 87 2.15 26.55 -21.49
C ARG A 87 3.61 26.69 -21.93
N ILE A 88 4.47 25.73 -21.56
CA ILE A 88 5.88 25.73 -21.97
C ILE A 88 6.00 25.52 -23.49
N ILE A 89 5.20 24.60 -24.04
CA ILE A 89 5.19 24.34 -25.49
C ILE A 89 4.76 25.59 -26.25
N SER A 90 3.65 26.24 -25.86
CA SER A 90 3.19 27.44 -26.55
C SER A 90 4.21 28.58 -26.53
N ALA A 91 4.90 28.75 -25.39
CA ALA A 91 5.99 29.72 -25.28
C ALA A 91 7.15 29.44 -26.26
N LYS A 92 7.40 28.17 -26.60
CA LYS A 92 8.42 27.76 -27.57
C LYS A 92 7.96 27.83 -29.03
N VAL A 93 6.67 27.61 -29.30
CA VAL A 93 6.10 27.66 -30.66
C VAL A 93 6.06 29.10 -31.18
N GLY A 94 5.86 30.07 -30.30
CA GLY A 94 5.99 31.49 -30.62
C GLY A 94 4.74 32.31 -30.28
N ASN A 95 4.88 33.63 -30.37
CA ASN A 95 3.82 34.57 -30.01
C ASN A 95 2.61 34.41 -30.95
N GLY A 96 1.44 34.09 -30.38
CA GLY A 96 0.18 33.96 -31.12
C GLY A 96 -0.51 32.59 -30.96
N PHE A 97 0.21 31.58 -30.48
CA PHE A 97 -0.38 30.27 -30.20
C PHE A 97 -0.65 30.11 -28.72
N SER A 98 -1.91 29.91 -28.35
CA SER A 98 -2.27 29.60 -26.96
C SER A 98 -1.85 28.16 -26.60
N SER A 99 -1.67 27.88 -25.32
CA SER A 99 -1.46 26.51 -24.83
C SER A 99 -2.56 25.55 -25.30
N PHE A 100 -3.80 26.02 -25.39
CA PHE A 100 -4.93 25.26 -25.92
C PHE A 100 -4.77 24.95 -27.42
N THR A 101 -4.43 25.95 -28.22
CA THR A 101 -4.20 25.79 -29.67
C THR A 101 -3.05 24.84 -29.97
N CYS A 102 -1.95 24.93 -29.21
CA CYS A 102 -0.82 23.99 -29.34
C CYS A 102 -1.21 22.56 -28.98
N ARG A 103 -2.06 22.38 -27.96
CA ARG A 103 -2.55 21.07 -27.55
C ARG A 103 -3.45 20.46 -28.61
N ASP A 104 -4.44 21.21 -29.09
CA ASP A 104 -5.39 20.77 -30.12
C ASP A 104 -4.64 20.37 -31.40
N LYS A 105 -3.71 21.23 -31.83
CA LYS A 105 -2.89 20.92 -33.01
C LYS A 105 -2.03 19.67 -32.86
N ALA A 106 -1.52 19.40 -31.66
CA ALA A 106 -0.71 18.22 -31.40
C ALA A 106 -1.52 16.89 -31.42
N LEU A 107 -2.85 16.94 -31.33
CA LEU A 107 -3.70 15.76 -31.49
C LEU A 107 -3.94 15.40 -32.96
N GLU A 108 -3.71 16.33 -33.88
CA GLU A 108 -3.85 16.14 -35.34
C GLU A 108 -2.55 15.66 -36.02
N ILE A 109 -1.44 15.60 -35.29
CA ILE A 109 -0.12 15.14 -35.77
C ILE A 109 0.01 13.64 -35.48
#